data_AF-A6K6T7-F1
#
_entry.id   AF-A6K6T7-F1
#
_cell.length_a   1.000
_cell.length_b   1.000
_cell.length_c   1.000
_cell.angle_alpha   90.00
_cell.angle_beta   90.00
_cell.angle_gamma   90.00
#
_symmetry.space_group_name_H-M   'P 1'
#
loop_
_entity.id
_entity.type
_entity.pdbx_description
1 polymer ?
#
loop_
_entity_poly.entity_id
_entity_poly.type
_entity_poly.pdbx_seq_one_letter_code
_entity_poly.pdbx_strand_id
1 'polypeptide(L)'
;MALPRLTGALRSFSNVTKQDNYNEEVADLKLKRSKLHEQALDFGLSWKKIVKFLNEKLEKNKMQTINEDLKDILQAAKQIGIPFKNKTQNVL
;
A
#
# COMPACT_ATOMS: atom_id res chain seq x y z
N MET A 1 20.52 8.81 -19.15
CA MET A 1 20.66 7.99 -20.39
C MET A 1 20.14 8.83 -21.54
N ALA A 2 20.99 9.35 -22.43
CA ALA A 2 20.51 10.06 -23.61
C ALA A 2 21.33 9.64 -24.84
N LEU A 3 20.81 8.63 -25.55
CA LEU A 3 21.23 8.36 -26.92
C LEU A 3 20.57 9.39 -27.84
N PRO A 4 21.29 9.93 -28.84
CA PRO A 4 20.72 10.88 -29.79
C PRO A 4 19.62 10.18 -30.60
N ARG A 5 18.37 10.53 -30.33
CA ARG A 5 17.18 10.01 -31.02
C ARG A 5 16.61 11.10 -31.91
N LEU A 6 16.43 10.81 -33.20
CA LEU A 6 15.79 11.72 -34.17
C LEU A 6 14.41 12.18 -33.68
N THR A 7 13.64 11.28 -33.06
CA THR A 7 12.34 11.58 -32.44
C THR A 7 12.43 12.48 -31.21
N GLY A 8 13.58 12.47 -30.51
CA GLY A 8 13.87 13.38 -29.41
C GLY A 8 14.14 14.80 -29.92
N ALA A 9 14.98 14.94 -30.95
CA ALA A 9 15.27 16.24 -31.56
C ALA A 9 14.00 16.90 -32.14
N LEU A 10 13.20 16.14 -32.91
CA LEU A 10 11.95 16.66 -33.48
C LEU A 10 10.95 17.09 -32.39
N ARG A 11 10.89 16.35 -31.27
CA ARG A 11 10.06 16.71 -30.11
C ARG A 11 10.55 17.97 -29.43
N SER A 12 11.86 18.18 -29.29
CA SER A 12 12.44 19.40 -28.71
C SER A 12 12.18 20.64 -29.58
N PHE A 13 12.22 20.51 -30.91
CA PHE A 13 11.85 21.62 -31.81
C PHE A 13 10.37 21.99 -31.73
N SER A 14 9.47 21.00 -31.57
CA SER A 14 8.02 21.22 -31.55
C SER A 14 7.43 21.54 -30.16
N ASN A 15 8.07 21.12 -29.06
CA ASN A 15 7.58 21.29 -27.69
C ASN A 15 8.60 22.07 -26.83
N VAL A 16 8.97 23.28 -27.27
CA VAL A 16 9.90 24.17 -26.54
C VAL A 16 9.42 24.50 -25.11
N THR A 17 8.12 24.39 -24.83
CA THR A 17 7.50 24.69 -23.51
C THR A 17 7.32 23.49 -22.56
N LYS A 18 7.63 22.26 -22.96
CA LYS A 18 7.36 21.05 -22.12
C LYS A 18 8.62 20.37 -21.58
N GLN A 19 9.79 20.94 -21.82
CA GLN A 19 11.05 20.29 -21.46
C GLN A 19 11.32 20.30 -19.93
N ASP A 20 10.65 21.18 -19.19
CA ASP A 20 10.71 21.29 -17.71
C ASP A 20 9.66 20.45 -16.97
N ASN A 21 8.88 19.64 -17.68
CA ASN A 21 7.74 18.93 -17.11
C ASN A 21 8.12 17.70 -16.24
N TYR A 22 9.39 17.55 -15.90
CA TYR A 22 9.89 16.47 -15.03
C TYR A 22 9.35 16.52 -13.60
N ASN A 23 8.89 17.69 -13.13
CA ASN A 23 8.22 17.82 -11.85
C ASN A 23 6.80 17.18 -11.84
N GLU A 24 6.20 16.97 -13.01
CA GLU A 24 4.87 16.34 -13.13
C GLU A 24 4.95 14.83 -12.83
N GLU A 25 6.08 14.16 -13.15
CA GLU A 25 6.27 12.74 -12.85
C GLU A 25 6.21 12.43 -11.34
N VAL A 26 6.74 13.32 -10.50
CA VAL A 26 6.71 13.14 -9.04
C VAL A 26 5.30 13.37 -8.49
N ALA A 27 4.57 14.35 -9.02
CA ALA A 27 3.17 14.61 -8.67
C ALA A 27 2.27 13.43 -9.10
N ASP A 28 2.49 12.87 -10.28
CA ASP A 28 1.80 11.69 -10.80
C ASP A 28 2.10 10.43 -9.99
N LEU A 29 3.36 10.23 -9.58
CA LEU A 29 3.74 9.11 -8.72
C LEU A 29 3.09 9.21 -7.34
N LYS A 30 2.99 10.42 -6.78
CA LYS A 30 2.26 10.66 -5.53
C LYS A 30 0.77 10.35 -5.69
N LEU A 31 0.15 10.79 -6.79
CA LEU A 31 -1.25 10.52 -7.10
C LEU A 31 -1.52 9.01 -7.28
N LYS A 32 -0.64 8.30 -8.01
CA LYS A 32 -0.71 6.83 -8.17
C LYS A 32 -0.58 6.12 -6.82
N ARG A 33 0.35 6.56 -5.96
CA ARG A 33 0.53 5.99 -4.62
C ARG A 33 -0.70 6.18 -3.73
N SER A 34 -1.37 7.34 -3.80
CA SER A 34 -2.62 7.58 -3.08
C SER A 34 -3.75 6.67 -3.56
N LYS A 35 -3.94 6.51 -4.88
CA LYS A 35 -4.97 5.63 -5.46
C LYS A 35 -4.76 4.15 -5.07
N LEU A 36 -3.51 3.69 -5.03
CA LEU A 36 -3.20 2.33 -4.56
C LEU A 36 -3.59 2.11 -3.10
N HIS A 37 -3.39 3.11 -2.23
CA HIS A 37 -3.82 3.01 -0.83
C HIS A 37 -5.34 2.92 -0.69
N GLU A 38 -6.10 3.62 -1.55
CA GLU A 38 -7.56 3.53 -1.57
C GLU A 38 -8.05 2.18 -2.12
N GLN A 39 -7.43 1.65 -3.18
CA GLN A 39 -7.76 0.33 -3.72
C GLN A 39 -7.42 -0.81 -2.75
N ALA A 40 -6.38 -0.65 -1.94
CA ALA A 40 -5.99 -1.63 -0.93
C ALA A 40 -7.08 -1.83 0.15
N LEU A 41 -7.95 -0.82 0.37
CA LEU A 41 -9.07 -0.92 1.32
C LEU A 41 -10.16 -1.90 0.86
N ASP A 42 -10.19 -2.26 -0.43
CA ASP A 42 -11.23 -3.10 -1.03
C ASP A 42 -10.83 -4.59 -1.14
N PHE A 43 -9.75 -5.02 -0.47
CA PHE A 43 -9.23 -6.40 -0.57
C PHE A 43 -10.17 -7.51 -0.03
N GLY A 44 -11.43 -7.22 0.30
CA GLY A 44 -12.48 -8.19 0.67
C GLY A 44 -12.29 -8.91 2.01
N LEU A 45 -11.04 -9.06 2.46
CA LEU A 45 -10.62 -9.58 3.75
C LEU A 45 -10.31 -8.42 4.70
N SER A 46 -11.15 -8.23 5.71
CA SER A 46 -10.84 -7.34 6.82
C SER A 46 -10.18 -8.14 7.95
N TRP A 47 -9.34 -7.48 8.74
CA TRP A 47 -8.73 -8.06 9.94
C TRP A 47 -9.77 -8.73 10.86
N LYS A 48 -10.96 -8.12 10.99
CA LYS A 48 -12.07 -8.70 11.75
C LYS A 48 -12.56 -10.04 11.19
N LYS A 49 -12.60 -10.21 9.87
CA LYS A 49 -12.97 -11.49 9.24
C LYS A 49 -11.91 -12.56 9.51
N ILE A 50 -10.63 -12.19 9.48
CA ILE A 50 -9.51 -13.10 9.78
C ILE A 50 -9.60 -13.58 11.22
N VAL A 51 -9.72 -12.67 12.19
CA VAL A 51 -9.82 -13.03 13.62
C VAL A 51 -11.09 -13.83 13.91
N LYS A 52 -12.22 -13.49 13.29
CA LYS A 52 -13.47 -14.27 13.40
C LYS A 52 -13.28 -15.70 12.89
N PHE A 53 -12.68 -15.87 11.71
CA PHE A 53 -12.41 -17.19 11.13
C PHE A 53 -11.51 -18.05 12.04
N LEU A 54 -10.45 -17.45 12.58
CA LEU A 54 -9.55 -18.14 13.50
C LEU A 54 -10.29 -18.55 14.79
N ASN A 55 -11.14 -17.69 15.35
CA ASN A 55 -11.93 -18.03 16.54
C ASN A 55 -12.96 -19.13 16.29
N GLU A 56 -13.53 -19.22 15.08
CA GLU A 56 -14.52 -20.25 14.73
C GLU A 56 -13.89 -21.61 14.41
N LYS A 57 -12.65 -21.64 13.91
CA LYS A 57 -12.00 -22.87 13.44
C LYS A 57 -10.98 -23.45 14.40
N LEU A 58 -10.53 -22.69 15.38
CA LEU A 58 -9.44 -23.06 16.24
C LEU A 58 -9.88 -23.28 17.69
N GLU A 59 -9.34 -24.31 18.32
CA GLU A 59 -9.53 -24.57 19.74
C GLU A 59 -8.84 -23.50 20.60
N LYS A 60 -9.40 -23.21 21.79
CA LYS A 60 -8.91 -22.15 22.70
C LYS A 60 -7.44 -22.33 23.11
N ASN A 61 -6.96 -23.56 23.18
CA ASN A 61 -5.57 -23.93 23.53
C ASN A 61 -4.55 -23.40 22.50
N LYS A 62 -4.88 -23.40 21.21
CA LYS A 62 -4.03 -22.93 20.12
C LYS A 62 -4.23 -21.44 19.86
N MET A 63 -5.34 -20.86 20.31
CA MET A 63 -5.64 -19.45 20.08
C MET A 63 -4.70 -18.53 20.83
N GLN A 64 -4.19 -18.96 21.99
CA GLN A 64 -3.25 -18.17 22.77
C GLN A 64 -1.93 -17.94 22.04
N THR A 65 -1.38 -18.96 21.38
CA THR A 65 -0.18 -18.84 20.54
C THR A 65 -0.46 -17.97 19.31
N ILE A 66 -1.59 -18.21 18.62
CA ILE A 66 -1.95 -17.44 17.43
C ILE A 66 -2.20 -15.96 17.76
N ASN A 67 -2.71 -15.64 18.94
CA ASN A 67 -2.89 -14.25 19.36
C ASN A 67 -1.55 -13.49 19.48
N GLU A 68 -0.48 -14.15 19.91
CA GLU A 68 0.86 -13.54 19.91
C GLU A 68 1.37 -13.36 18.47
N ASP A 69 1.19 -14.36 17.59
CA ASP A 69 1.55 -14.23 16.16
C ASP A 69 0.76 -13.08 15.48
N LEU A 70 -0.52 -12.91 15.81
CA LEU A 70 -1.35 -11.83 15.30
C LEU A 70 -0.88 -10.45 15.80
N LYS A 71 -0.37 -10.36 17.03
CA LYS A 71 0.25 -9.12 17.54
C LYS A 71 1.53 -8.79 16.79
N ASP A 72 2.36 -9.78 16.49
CA ASP A 72 3.58 -9.58 15.71
C ASP A 72 3.28 -9.07 14.30
N ILE A 73 2.25 -9.62 13.65
CA ILE A 73 1.76 -9.14 12.35
C ILE A 73 1.27 -7.69 12.45
N LEU A 74 0.52 -7.34 13.50
CA LEU A 74 0.08 -5.96 13.74
C LEU A 74 1.26 -5.01 13.96
N GLN A 75 2.29 -5.45 14.68
CA GLN A 75 3.50 -4.68 14.92
C GLN A 75 4.29 -4.46 13.63
N ALA A 76 4.46 -5.50 12.81
CA ALA A 76 5.09 -5.39 11.50
C ALA A 76 4.32 -4.44 10.57
N ALA A 77 2.99 -4.54 10.54
CA ALA A 77 2.14 -3.64 9.75
C ALA A 77 2.29 -2.17 10.19
N LYS A 78 2.40 -1.93 11.51
CA LYS A 78 2.65 -0.59 12.05
C LYS A 78 4.00 -0.02 11.57
N GLN A 79 5.05 -0.85 11.50
CA GLN A 79 6.36 -0.42 11.02
C GLN A 79 6.38 -0.04 9.53
N ILE A 80 5.54 -0.71 8.71
CA ILE A 80 5.37 -0.41 7.28
C ILE A 80 4.52 0.87 7.07
N GLY A 81 4.01 1.47 8.15
CA GLY A 81 3.19 2.68 8.09
C GLY A 81 1.74 2.41 7.69
N ILE A 82 1.26 1.16 7.83
CA ILE A 82 -0.15 0.81 7.60
C ILE A 82 -0.95 1.23 8.84
N PRO A 83 -1.86 2.22 8.74
CA PRO A 83 -2.63 2.67 9.89
C PRO A 83 -3.75 1.66 10.21
N PHE A 84 -3.52 0.80 11.18
CA PHE A 84 -4.60 0.05 11.83
C PHE A 84 -5.38 1.00 12.75
N LYS A 85 -6.65 1.29 12.42
CA LYS A 85 -7.53 2.04 13.34
C LYS A 85 -7.62 1.28 14.67
N ASN A 86 -7.30 1.94 15.78
CA ASN A 86 -7.22 1.39 17.15
C ASN A 86 -8.44 0.56 17.59
N LYS A 87 -9.61 0.74 16.96
CA LYS A 87 -10.81 -0.08 17.17
C LYS A 87 -10.63 -1.57 16.81
N THR A 88 -9.54 -1.94 16.16
CA THR A 88 -9.24 -3.33 15.73
C THR A 88 -8.26 -4.04 16.67
N GLN A 89 -7.57 -3.32 17.55
CA GLN A 89 -6.66 -3.90 18.55
C GLN A 89 -7.41 -4.54 19.73
N ASN A 90 -8.65 -4.10 20.01
CA ASN A 90 -9.56 -4.72 21.00
C ASN A 90 -10.28 -5.98 20.50
N VAL A 91 -9.83 -6.58 19.39
CA VAL A 91 -10.50 -7.75 18.76
C VAL A 91 -9.69 -9.04 18.94
N LEU A 92 -8.44 -8.94 19.42
CA LEU A 92 -7.63 -10.09 19.87
C LEU A 92 -7.92 -10.39 21.34
#